data_AF-A0A7U3GRQ2-F1
#
_entry.id   AF-A0A7U3GRQ2-F1
#
_cell.length_a   1.000
_cell.length_b   1.000
_cell.length_c   1.000
_cell.angle_alpha   90.00
_cell.angle_beta   90.00
_cell.angle_gamma   90.00
#
_symmetry.space_group_name_H-M   'P 1'
#
loop_
_entity.id
_entity.type
_entity.pdbx_description
1 polymer ?
#
loop_
_entity_poly.entity_id
_entity_poly.type
_entity_poly.pdbx_seq_one_letter_code
_entity_poly.pdbx_strand_id
1 'polypeptide(L)'
;MQRGDSDKIEGLVDKLSLDVKAVMLIAKTDPEVAVLIDKKINQSVDSDMQDFRKIIQQSREVKIFGAILISIGEIALASMLTVSGIGIIFPTLIGSLSPGSIIRYFSAFDIDVFNLGFSGSLVLIVNYGISVILFASAFYILRKVSEELTEAGLKV
;
A
#
# COMPACT_ATOMS: atom_id res chain seq x y z
N MET A 1 -41.32 -15.98 10.32
CA MET A 1 -40.19 -16.54 9.56
C MET A 1 -39.17 -17.04 10.58
N GLN A 2 -38.98 -18.36 10.63
CA GLN A 2 -38.39 -19.09 11.77
C GLN A 2 -36.86 -19.14 11.69
N ARG A 3 -36.20 -18.97 12.84
CA ARG A 3 -34.74 -19.07 13.05
C ARG A 3 -34.07 -20.28 12.35
N GLY A 4 -34.76 -21.41 12.23
CA GLY A 4 -34.21 -22.64 11.65
C GLY A 4 -33.99 -22.66 10.13
N ASP A 5 -34.58 -21.73 9.37
CA ASP A 5 -34.25 -21.59 7.93
C ASP A 5 -32.95 -20.79 7.72
N SER A 6 -32.64 -19.85 8.63
CA SER A 6 -31.39 -19.08 8.58
C SER A 6 -30.18 -19.97 8.79
N ASP A 7 -30.22 -20.85 9.81
CA ASP A 7 -29.13 -21.76 10.14
C ASP A 7 -28.87 -22.79 9.02
N LYS A 8 -29.91 -23.18 8.27
CA LYS A 8 -29.78 -24.07 7.10
C LYS A 8 -29.14 -23.36 5.92
N ILE A 9 -29.54 -22.12 5.65
CA ILE A 9 -28.94 -21.31 4.58
C ILE A 9 -27.48 -21.03 4.91
N GLU A 10 -27.16 -20.71 6.16
CA GLU A 10 -25.80 -20.49 6.63
C GLU A 10 -24.93 -21.74 6.46
N GLY A 11 -25.43 -22.92 6.84
CA GLY A 11 -24.73 -24.19 6.59
C GLY A 11 -24.51 -24.52 5.10
N LEU A 12 -25.43 -24.13 4.21
CA LEU A 12 -25.25 -24.28 2.76
C LEU A 12 -24.19 -23.30 2.22
N VAL A 13 -24.18 -22.07 2.70
CA VAL A 13 -23.18 -21.05 2.33
C VAL A 13 -21.80 -21.46 2.83
N ASP A 14 -21.67 -21.99 4.04
CA ASP A 14 -20.41 -22.48 4.58
C ASP A 14 -19.85 -23.65 3.77
N LYS A 15 -20.71 -24.59 3.38
CA LYS A 15 -20.32 -25.71 2.53
C LYS A 15 -19.85 -25.23 1.16
N LEU A 16 -20.60 -24.33 0.53
CA LEU A 16 -20.22 -23.72 -0.75
C LEU A 16 -18.90 -22.95 -0.64
N SER A 17 -18.68 -22.22 0.46
CA SER A 17 -17.43 -21.52 0.75
C SER A 17 -16.25 -22.48 0.86
N LEU A 18 -16.45 -23.64 1.49
CA LEU A 18 -15.44 -24.69 1.60
C LEU A 18 -15.11 -25.30 0.23
N ASP A 19 -16.12 -25.58 -0.59
CA ASP A 19 -15.97 -26.14 -1.93
C ASP A 19 -15.22 -25.16 -2.85
N VAL A 20 -15.58 -23.87 -2.82
CA VAL A 20 -14.87 -22.81 -3.54
C VAL A 20 -13.41 -22.71 -3.08
N LYS A 21 -13.15 -22.78 -1.77
CA LYS A 21 -11.78 -22.81 -1.23
C LYS A 21 -10.99 -24.00 -1.73
N ALA A 22 -11.57 -25.20 -1.73
CA ALA A 22 -10.91 -26.41 -2.21
C ALA A 22 -10.51 -26.28 -3.69
N VAL A 23 -11.43 -25.80 -4.54
CA VAL A 23 -11.15 -25.55 -5.96
C VAL A 23 -10.04 -24.51 -6.15
N MET A 24 -10.08 -23.41 -5.40
CA MET A 24 -9.03 -22.38 -5.44
C MET A 24 -7.67 -22.88 -4.97
N LEU A 25 -7.64 -23.79 -4.00
CA LEU A 25 -6.40 -24.39 -3.49
C LEU A 25 -5.75 -25.27 -4.56
N ILE A 26 -6.56 -26.10 -5.24
CA ILE A 26 -6.09 -26.93 -6.35
C ILE A 26 -5.56 -26.05 -7.49
N ALA A 27 -6.28 -24.99 -7.85
CA ALA A 27 -5.87 -24.05 -8.90
C ALA A 27 -4.55 -23.32 -8.59
N LYS A 28 -4.21 -23.13 -7.31
CA LYS A 28 -2.90 -22.55 -6.92
C LYS A 28 -1.74 -23.53 -7.12
N THR A 29 -1.99 -24.83 -6.95
CA THR A 29 -0.98 -25.88 -7.10
C THR A 29 -0.85 -26.38 -8.54
N ASP A 30 -1.91 -26.30 -9.35
CA ASP A 30 -1.92 -26.80 -10.73
C ASP A 30 -2.39 -25.72 -11.73
N PRO A 31 -1.47 -25.23 -12.60
CA PRO A 31 -1.80 -24.23 -13.61
C PRO A 31 -2.85 -24.68 -14.64
N GLU A 32 -2.93 -25.96 -14.99
CA GLU A 32 -3.90 -26.46 -15.96
C GLU A 32 -5.32 -26.42 -15.40
N VAL A 33 -5.45 -26.72 -14.10
CA VAL A 33 -6.74 -26.61 -13.40
C VAL A 33 -7.21 -25.16 -13.34
N ALA A 34 -6.30 -24.20 -13.11
CA ALA A 34 -6.64 -22.78 -13.16
C ALA A 34 -7.19 -22.35 -14.53
N VAL A 35 -6.56 -22.80 -15.62
CA VAL A 35 -7.02 -22.51 -17.00
C VAL A 35 -8.37 -23.16 -17.27
N LEU A 36 -8.61 -24.39 -16.79
CA LEU A 36 -9.89 -25.09 -16.94
C LEU A 36 -11.03 -24.40 -16.18
N ILE A 37 -10.77 -23.94 -14.95
CA ILE A 37 -11.72 -23.17 -14.15
C ILE A 37 -12.07 -21.86 -14.86
N ASP A 38 -11.05 -21.12 -15.30
CA ASP A 38 -11.24 -19.87 -16.02
C ASP A 38 -12.08 -20.08 -17.29
N LYS A 39 -11.77 -21.13 -18.05
CA LYS A 39 -12.55 -21.53 -19.22
C LYS A 39 -14.01 -21.84 -18.87
N LYS A 40 -14.25 -22.64 -17.82
CA LYS A 40 -15.62 -23.02 -17.42
C LYS A 40 -16.44 -21.84 -16.89
N ILE A 41 -15.82 -20.91 -16.17
CA ILE A 41 -16.51 -19.75 -15.61
C ILE A 41 -16.72 -18.67 -16.68
N ASN A 42 -15.68 -18.32 -17.44
CA ASN A 42 -15.74 -17.23 -18.42
C ASN A 42 -16.45 -17.60 -19.73
N GLN A 43 -16.45 -18.88 -20.12
CA GLN A 43 -17.12 -19.36 -21.34
C GLN A 43 -18.46 -20.04 -21.03
N SER A 44 -18.98 -19.92 -19.81
CA SER A 44 -20.29 -20.46 -19.47
C SER A 44 -21.39 -19.70 -20.23
N VAL A 45 -22.26 -20.45 -20.90
CA VAL A 45 -23.49 -19.93 -21.54
C VAL A 45 -24.63 -19.80 -20.52
N ASP A 46 -24.46 -20.39 -19.34
CA ASP A 46 -25.42 -20.37 -18.24
C ASP A 46 -25.59 -18.95 -17.66
N SER A 47 -26.83 -18.46 -17.58
CA SER A 47 -27.17 -17.13 -17.07
C SER A 47 -26.81 -16.94 -15.60
N ASP A 48 -27.01 -17.97 -14.78
CA ASP A 48 -26.76 -17.90 -13.34
C ASP A 48 -25.26 -17.82 -13.07
N MET A 49 -24.45 -18.50 -13.89
CA MET A 49 -22.99 -18.41 -13.84
C MET A 49 -22.49 -17.02 -14.30
N GLN A 50 -23.13 -16.43 -15.30
CA GLN A 50 -22.80 -15.07 -15.75
C GLN A 50 -23.16 -14.02 -14.70
N ASP A 51 -24.29 -14.18 -14.02
CA ASP A 51 -24.72 -13.27 -12.96
C ASP A 51 -23.88 -13.44 -11.69
N PHE A 52 -23.52 -14.68 -11.33
CA PHE A 52 -22.53 -14.95 -10.28
C PHE A 52 -21.20 -14.27 -10.57
N ARG A 53 -20.70 -14.36 -11.82
CA ARG A 53 -19.49 -13.67 -12.25
C ARG A 53 -19.61 -12.16 -12.10
N LYS A 54 -20.73 -11.56 -12.53
CA LYS A 54 -20.96 -10.11 -12.40
C LYS A 54 -20.95 -9.67 -10.93
N ILE A 55 -21.64 -10.40 -10.06
CA ILE A 55 -21.70 -10.09 -8.62
C ILE A 55 -20.29 -10.10 -8.01
N ILE A 56 -19.47 -11.11 -8.34
CA ILE A 56 -18.10 -11.21 -7.85
C ILE A 56 -17.22 -10.10 -8.45
N GLN A 57 -17.27 -9.87 -9.76
CA GLN A 57 -16.43 -8.87 -10.44
C GLN A 57 -16.75 -7.44 -9.99
N GLN A 58 -18.03 -7.10 -9.86
CA GLN A 58 -18.47 -5.76 -9.47
C GLN A 58 -18.02 -5.41 -8.04
N SER A 59 -18.03 -6.39 -7.12
CA SER A 59 -17.48 -6.20 -5.77
C SER A 59 -15.96 -5.98 -5.76
N ARG A 60 -15.24 -6.57 -6.73
CA ARG A 60 -13.79 -6.48 -6.85
C ARG A 60 -13.34 -5.13 -7.43
N GLU A 61 -14.02 -4.64 -8.46
CA GLU A 61 -13.66 -3.38 -9.14
C GLU A 61 -13.77 -2.15 -8.22
N VAL A 62 -14.82 -2.07 -7.40
CA VAL A 62 -15.01 -0.98 -6.43
C VAL A 62 -13.88 -0.97 -5.40
N LYS A 63 -13.44 -2.15 -4.95
CA LYS A 63 -12.34 -2.30 -4.00
C LYS A 63 -10.98 -1.92 -4.62
N ILE A 64 -10.77 -2.26 -5.88
CA ILE A 64 -9.54 -1.91 -6.63
C ILE A 64 -9.43 -0.40 -6.84
N PHE A 65 -10.51 0.27 -7.26
CA PHE A 65 -10.47 1.72 -7.51
C PHE A 65 -10.19 2.51 -6.22
N GLY A 66 -10.83 2.13 -5.11
CA GLY A 66 -10.56 2.71 -3.80
C GLY A 66 -9.12 2.51 -3.34
N ALA A 67 -8.58 1.30 -3.50
CA ALA A 67 -7.19 0.99 -3.17
C ALA A 67 -6.20 1.83 -4.00
N ILE A 68 -6.39 1.92 -5.32
CA ILE A 68 -5.54 2.72 -6.20
C ILE A 68 -5.54 4.19 -5.78
N LEU A 69 -6.71 4.76 -5.49
CA LEU A 69 -6.81 6.17 -5.10
C LEU A 69 -6.06 6.47 -3.80
N ILE A 70 -6.19 5.59 -2.81
CA ILE A 70 -5.45 5.68 -1.54
C ILE A 70 -3.95 5.56 -1.79
N SER A 71 -3.53 4.57 -2.57
CA SER A 71 -2.12 4.35 -2.90
C SER A 71 -1.48 5.54 -3.62
N ILE A 72 -2.20 6.24 -4.50
CA ILE A 72 -1.69 7.46 -5.13
C ILE A 72 -1.37 8.53 -4.08
N GLY A 73 -2.26 8.73 -3.11
CA GLY A 73 -2.04 9.68 -2.02
C GLY A 73 -0.86 9.28 -1.13
N GLU A 74 -0.74 8.00 -0.79
CA GLU A 74 0.35 7.46 0.02
C GLU A 74 1.70 7.54 -0.72
N ILE A 75 1.75 7.25 -2.03
CA ILE A 75 2.96 7.42 -2.85
C ILE A 75 3.37 8.90 -2.95
N ALA A 76 2.39 9.80 -3.13
CA ALA A 76 2.66 11.24 -3.15
C ALA A 76 3.26 11.71 -1.81
N LEU A 77 2.69 11.25 -0.69
CA LEU A 77 3.19 11.56 0.64
C LEU A 77 4.59 10.97 0.88
N ALA A 78 4.84 9.72 0.49
CA ALA A 78 6.17 9.11 0.58
C ALA A 78 7.21 9.87 -0.28
N SER A 79 6.80 10.36 -1.45
CA SER A 79 7.65 11.19 -2.32
C SER A 79 8.00 12.51 -1.65
N MET A 80 7.03 13.19 -1.03
CA MET A 80 7.26 14.42 -0.27
C MET A 80 8.24 14.18 0.89
N LEU A 81 8.02 13.13 1.69
CA LEU A 81 8.91 12.77 2.79
C LEU A 81 10.34 12.50 2.32
N THR A 82 10.49 11.81 1.19
CA THR A 82 11.79 11.52 0.59
C THR A 82 12.50 12.80 0.16
N VAL A 83 11.81 13.69 -0.56
CA VAL A 83 12.38 14.97 -1.02
C VAL A 83 12.74 15.86 0.17
N SER A 84 11.89 15.94 1.19
CA SER A 84 12.20 16.67 2.43
C SER A 84 13.39 16.07 3.17
N GLY A 85 13.47 14.74 3.29
CA GLY A 85 14.61 14.06 3.90
C GLY A 85 15.93 14.35 3.17
N ILE A 86 15.89 14.35 1.83
CA ILE A 86 17.04 14.74 1.01
C ILE A 86 17.41 16.21 1.28
N GLY A 87 16.45 17.13 1.23
CA GLY A 87 16.70 18.56 1.48
C GLY A 87 17.33 18.84 2.85
N ILE A 88 16.91 18.12 3.88
CA ILE A 88 17.44 18.28 5.23
C ILE A 88 18.88 17.74 5.34
N ILE A 89 19.18 16.58 4.73
CA ILE A 89 20.52 15.98 4.83
C ILE A 89 21.51 16.54 3.81
N PHE A 90 21.03 17.18 2.73
CA PHE A 90 21.84 17.63 1.59
C PHE A 90 23.07 18.47 1.98
N PRO A 91 22.98 19.47 2.88
CA PRO A 91 24.15 20.26 3.29
C PRO A 91 25.27 19.42 3.92
N THR A 92 24.88 18.35 4.61
CA THR A 92 25.80 17.41 5.26
C THR A 92 26.50 16.53 4.23
N LEU A 93 25.82 16.15 3.15
CA LEU A 93 26.36 15.31 2.08
C LEU A 93 27.37 16.03 1.20
N ILE A 94 27.17 17.33 0.93
CA ILE A 94 28.03 18.12 0.05
C ILE A 94 29.32 18.62 0.72
N GLY A 95 29.68 18.11 1.90
CA GLY A 95 30.94 18.44 2.59
C GLY A 95 30.98 19.82 3.23
N SER A 96 29.83 20.49 3.33
CA SER A 96 29.69 21.78 4.02
C SER A 96 29.64 21.54 5.54
N LEU A 97 30.77 21.13 6.12
CA LEU A 97 30.92 20.81 7.54
C LEU A 97 30.97 22.06 8.44
N SER A 98 30.99 23.26 7.86
CA SER A 98 30.93 24.52 8.61
C SER A 98 29.49 24.77 9.09
N PRO A 99 29.27 24.95 10.41
CA PRO A 99 27.94 25.26 10.95
C PRO A 99 27.29 26.49 10.29
N GLY A 100 28.10 27.51 9.96
CA GLY A 100 27.61 28.73 9.29
C GLY A 100 27.09 28.49 7.88
N SER A 101 27.63 27.49 7.17
CA SER A 101 27.20 27.15 5.82
C SER A 101 25.87 26.39 5.81
N ILE A 102 25.64 25.54 6.81
CA ILE A 102 24.36 24.84 7.03
C ILE A 102 23.27 25.84 7.41
N ILE A 103 23.58 26.77 8.31
CA ILE A 103 22.67 27.85 8.70
C ILE A 103 22.28 28.67 7.47
N ARG A 104 23.26 29.06 6.64
CA ARG A 104 23.00 29.84 5.42
C ARG A 104 22.16 29.09 4.38
N TYR A 105 22.28 27.76 4.33
CA TYR A 105 21.44 26.93 3.47
C TYR A 105 19.97 27.01 3.92
N PHE A 106 19.68 26.80 5.21
CA PHE A 106 18.30 26.81 5.70
C PHE A 106 17.69 28.22 5.79
N SER A 107 18.49 29.25 6.09
CA SER A 107 18.03 30.64 6.09
C SER A 107 17.58 31.11 4.71
N ALA A 108 18.14 30.54 3.63
CA ALA A 108 17.70 30.83 2.27
C ALA A 108 16.29 30.31 1.95
N PHE A 109 15.76 29.40 2.78
CA PHE A 109 14.40 28.86 2.67
C PHE A 109 13.44 29.48 3.70
N ASP A 110 13.85 30.55 4.38
CA ASP A 110 13.08 31.21 5.45
C ASP A 110 12.69 30.26 6.60
N ILE A 111 13.45 29.16 6.73
CA ILE A 111 13.28 28.20 7.81
C ILE A 111 14.12 28.73 8.97
N ASP A 112 13.45 29.30 9.96
CA ASP A 112 14.09 29.89 11.13
C ASP A 112 14.48 28.76 12.12
N VAL A 113 15.51 27.99 11.75
CA VAL A 113 15.89 26.77 12.47
C VAL A 113 16.44 27.09 13.89
N PHE A 114 16.81 28.35 14.18
CA PHE A 114 17.69 28.63 15.31
C PHE A 114 17.45 29.96 16.05
N ASN A 115 16.44 29.95 16.93
CA ASN A 115 16.46 30.73 18.17
C ASN A 115 16.86 29.87 19.40
N LEU A 116 17.36 28.64 19.18
CA LEU A 116 17.53 27.61 20.23
C LEU A 116 18.97 27.42 20.76
N GLY A 117 19.96 28.19 20.30
CA GLY A 117 21.30 28.23 20.93
C GLY A 117 22.12 26.93 20.94
N PHE A 118 21.76 25.91 20.16
CA PHE A 118 22.52 24.65 20.08
C PHE A 118 23.89 24.80 19.40
N SER A 119 24.85 23.97 19.82
CA SER A 119 26.16 23.86 19.18
C SER A 119 26.04 23.24 17.78
N GLY A 120 26.94 23.61 16.86
CA GLY A 120 26.91 23.13 15.47
C GLY A 120 26.90 21.60 15.31
N SER A 121 27.50 20.86 16.24
CA SER A 121 27.49 19.39 16.25
C SER A 121 26.12 18.80 16.62
N LEU A 122 25.38 19.45 17.53
CA LEU A 122 24.02 19.03 17.88
C LEU A 122 23.06 19.21 16.69
N VAL A 123 23.23 20.29 15.92
CA VAL A 123 22.42 20.55 14.70
C VAL A 123 22.57 19.41 13.68
N LEU A 124 23.80 18.94 13.47
CA LEU A 124 24.09 17.84 12.56
C LEU A 124 23.40 16.54 12.99
N ILE A 125 23.48 16.19 14.28
CA ILE A 125 22.87 14.98 14.82
C ILE A 125 21.34 15.03 14.69
N VAL A 126 20.73 16.18 15.01
CA VAL A 126 19.27 16.37 14.91
C VAL A 126 18.82 16.30 13.45
N ASN A 127 19.49 17.00 12.53
CA ASN A 127 19.15 16.97 11.10
C ASN A 127 19.28 15.56 10.53
N TYR A 128 20.34 14.84 10.89
CA TYR A 128 20.51 13.44 10.50
C TYR A 128 19.37 12.57 11.04
N GLY A 129 19.05 12.68 12.33
CA GLY A 129 17.96 11.93 12.96
C GLY A 129 16.60 12.17 12.29
N ILE A 130 16.25 13.44 12.03
CA ILE A 130 15.03 13.80 11.32
C ILE A 130 15.01 13.18 9.92
N SER A 131 16.12 13.27 9.18
CA SER A 131 16.23 12.71 7.82
C SER A 131 16.02 11.20 7.83
N VAL A 132 16.64 10.48 8.77
CA VAL A 132 16.45 9.03 8.94
C VAL A 132 14.99 8.69 9.21
N ILE A 133 14.31 9.44 10.09
CA ILE A 133 12.89 9.23 10.40
C ILE A 133 12.01 9.46 9.16
N LEU A 134 12.29 10.51 8.38
CA LEU A 134 11.55 10.80 7.16
C LEU A 134 11.72 9.69 6.12
N PHE A 135 12.95 9.23 5.89
CA PHE A 135 13.22 8.11 4.99
C PHE A 135 12.57 6.82 5.48
N ALA A 136 12.70 6.48 6.76
CA ALA A 136 12.08 5.29 7.34
C ALA A 136 10.55 5.32 7.17
N SER A 137 9.93 6.48 7.38
CA SER A 137 8.49 6.68 7.18
C SER A 137 8.11 6.52 5.71
N ALA A 138 8.87 7.12 4.80
CA ALA A 138 8.63 7.00 3.36
C ALA A 138 8.71 5.54 2.89
N PHE A 139 9.76 4.81 3.30
CA PHE A 139 9.91 3.39 2.97
C PHE A 139 8.81 2.53 3.59
N TYR A 140 8.41 2.82 4.82
CA TYR A 140 7.31 2.11 5.47
C TYR A 140 6.00 2.29 4.70
N ILE A 141 5.68 3.52 4.28
CA ILE A 141 4.48 3.82 3.49
C ILE A 141 4.53 3.08 2.15
N LEU A 142 5.64 3.15 1.42
CA LEU A 142 5.78 2.46 0.13
C LEU A 142 5.63 0.94 0.26
N ARG A 143 6.16 0.36 1.34
CA ARG A 143 5.98 -1.06 1.63
C ARG A 143 4.51 -1.39 1.88
N LYS A 144 3.83 -0.59 2.71
CA LYS A 144 2.40 -0.76 3.01
C LYS A 144 1.55 -0.68 1.74
N VAL A 145 1.81 0.31 0.89
CA VAL A 145 1.15 0.45 -0.42
C VAL A 145 1.36 -0.79 -1.29
N SER A 146 2.59 -1.31 -1.37
CA SER A 146 2.89 -2.51 -2.14
C SER A 146 2.11 -3.74 -1.64
N GLU A 147 2.03 -3.92 -0.33
CA GLU A 147 1.27 -5.00 0.30
C GLU A 147 -0.25 -4.85 0.01
N GLU A 148 -0.81 -3.65 0.18
CA GLU A 148 -2.24 -3.36 -0.07
C GLU A 148 -2.64 -3.55 -1.55
N LEU A 149 -1.80 -3.10 -2.48
CA LEU A 149 -2.04 -3.29 -3.92
C LEU A 149 -1.95 -4.77 -4.32
N THR A 150 -1.00 -5.51 -3.74
CA THR A 150 -0.87 -6.96 -3.95
C THR A 150 -2.11 -7.70 -3.44
N GLU A 151 -2.63 -7.32 -2.25
CA GLU A 151 -3.87 -7.88 -1.70
C GLU A 151 -5.11 -7.53 -2.54
N ALA A 152 -5.13 -6.36 -3.17
CA ALA A 152 -6.16 -5.97 -4.14
C ALA A 152 -6.07 -6.78 -5.46
N GLY A 153 -5.01 -7.57 -5.64
CA GLY A 153 -4.76 -8.39 -6.83
C GLY A 153 -4.08 -7.64 -7.97
N LEU A 154 -3.47 -6.49 -7.67
CA LEU A 154 -2.61 -5.75 -8.58
C LEU A 154 -1.17 -6.21 -8.34
N LYS A 155 -0.46 -6.66 -9.38
CA LYS A 155 0.98 -6.89 -9.29
C LYS A 155 1.69 -5.55 -9.44
N VAL A 156 2.47 -5.15 -8.42
CA VAL A 156 3.22 -3.89 -8.34
C VAL A 156 4.65 -4.18 -7.94
#